data_AF-A0A9E6V673-F1
#
_entry.id   AF-A0A9E6V673-F1
#
_cell.length_a   1.000
_cell.length_b   1.000
_cell.length_c   1.000
_cell.angle_alpha   90.00
_cell.angle_beta   90.00
_cell.angle_gamma   90.00
#
_symmetry.space_group_name_H-M   'P 1'
#
loop_
_entity.id
_entity.type
_entity.pdbx_description
1 polymer ?
#
loop_
_entity_poly.entity_id
_entity_poly.type
_entity_poly.pdbx_seq_one_letter_code
_entity_poly.pdbx_strand_id
1 'polypeptide(L)'
;MATSTDLIDALKRELKAANVTYADLAKKIKMSESSVKRMFSQREMTLSRIDEICRALKIDFADLARTVAEAQVLVQELSHEQEKALVDSKHTLLVGICCLSQWTFEQIVSTYKISEPECIKALTQLDRLGVLELKPLNRYRMKLAKTFRWRPEGPIMQFFRKHVLPDYYAGSFAAQDEMLMLVHGSIGKEAALSMQEKLQRLGHEFAQQHLADQRLPASQREGYTLVIAMREWEFVAFKDLRRSR
;
A
#
# COMPACT_ATOMS: atom_id res chain seq x y z
N MET A 1 12.64 -10.66 -5.15
CA MET A 1 13.18 -10.16 -6.45
C MET A 1 12.17 -10.51 -7.54
N ALA A 2 11.97 -9.64 -8.54
CA ALA A 2 11.25 -10.06 -9.75
C ALA A 2 12.10 -11.11 -10.45
N THR A 3 11.58 -12.33 -10.54
CA THR A 3 12.26 -13.46 -11.16
C THR A 3 11.89 -13.55 -12.64
N SER A 4 12.69 -14.27 -13.43
CA SER A 4 12.32 -14.65 -14.80
C SER A 4 10.95 -15.33 -14.85
N THR A 5 10.56 -16.03 -13.77
CA THR A 5 9.25 -16.64 -13.61
C THR A 5 8.10 -15.62 -13.52
N ASP A 6 8.27 -14.52 -12.79
CA ASP A 6 7.23 -13.50 -12.63
C ASP A 6 6.95 -12.77 -13.95
N LEU A 7 7.98 -12.56 -14.76
CA LEU A 7 7.90 -12.05 -16.13
C LEU A 7 7.07 -12.99 -17.03
N ILE A 8 7.28 -14.29 -16.93
CA ILE A 8 6.54 -15.30 -17.70
C ILE A 8 5.07 -15.35 -17.26
N ASP A 9 4.79 -15.22 -15.96
CA ASP A 9 3.42 -15.17 -15.45
C ASP A 9 2.71 -13.85 -15.83
N ALA A 10 3.43 -12.73 -15.97
CA ALA A 10 2.88 -11.52 -16.55
C ALA A 10 2.56 -11.69 -18.05
N LEU A 11 3.44 -12.30 -18.84
CA LEU A 11 3.15 -12.62 -20.24
C LEU A 11 1.91 -13.51 -20.41
N LYS A 12 1.68 -14.48 -19.51
CA LYS A 12 0.45 -15.29 -19.52
C LYS A 12 -0.80 -14.45 -19.30
N ARG A 13 -0.74 -13.45 -18.42
CA ARG A 13 -1.85 -12.52 -18.15
C ARG A 13 -2.13 -11.65 -19.37
N GLU A 14 -1.09 -11.12 -20.01
CA GLU A 14 -1.22 -10.32 -21.24
C GLU A 14 -1.81 -11.13 -22.41
N LEU A 15 -1.38 -12.39 -22.59
CA LEU A 15 -1.96 -13.28 -23.60
C LEU A 15 -3.47 -13.49 -23.37
N LYS A 16 -3.87 -13.70 -22.11
CA LYS A 16 -5.27 -13.86 -21.74
C LYS A 16 -6.06 -12.57 -21.94
N ALA A 17 -5.50 -11.41 -21.58
CA ALA A 17 -6.14 -10.12 -21.75
C ALA A 17 -6.32 -9.74 -23.23
N ALA A 18 -5.33 -10.06 -24.07
CA ALA A 18 -5.38 -9.86 -25.51
C ALA A 18 -6.18 -10.95 -26.27
N ASN A 19 -6.75 -11.93 -25.53
CA ASN A 19 -7.47 -13.09 -26.08
C ASN A 19 -6.65 -13.86 -27.15
N VAL A 20 -5.33 -13.93 -26.97
CA VAL A 20 -4.40 -14.62 -27.86
C VAL A 20 -4.13 -16.02 -27.31
N THR A 21 -4.46 -17.04 -28.09
CA THR A 21 -4.18 -18.43 -27.71
C THR A 21 -2.70 -18.79 -27.94
N TYR A 22 -2.22 -19.88 -27.33
CA TYR A 22 -0.88 -20.38 -27.65
C TYR A 22 -0.72 -20.79 -29.12
N ALA A 23 -1.79 -21.22 -29.79
CA ALA A 23 -1.78 -21.51 -31.22
C ALA A 23 -1.60 -20.24 -32.06
N ASP A 24 -2.25 -19.14 -31.67
CA ASP A 24 -2.10 -17.84 -32.34
C ASP A 24 -0.71 -17.25 -32.11
N LEU A 25 -0.22 -17.33 -30.88
CA LEU A 25 1.13 -16.90 -30.55
C LEU A 25 2.17 -17.68 -31.35
N ALA A 26 2.02 -19.01 -31.43
CA ALA A 26 2.91 -19.89 -32.19
C ALA A 26 3.01 -19.48 -33.67
N LYS A 27 1.90 -19.13 -34.31
CA LYS A 27 1.88 -18.58 -35.68
C LYS A 27 2.64 -17.26 -35.77
N LYS A 28 2.42 -16.34 -34.82
CA LYS A 28 3.05 -15.01 -34.81
C LYS A 28 4.57 -15.06 -34.61
N ILE A 29 5.07 -15.98 -33.79
CA ILE A 29 6.51 -16.13 -33.48
C ILE A 29 7.19 -17.27 -34.26
N LYS A 30 6.51 -17.84 -35.27
CA LYS A 30 7.02 -18.91 -36.15
C LYS A 30 7.54 -20.14 -35.38
N MET A 31 6.78 -20.60 -34.39
CA MET A 31 7.06 -21.81 -33.60
C MET A 31 5.92 -22.81 -33.67
N SER A 32 6.17 -24.06 -33.25
CA SER A 32 5.08 -25.01 -33.00
C SER A 32 4.34 -24.67 -31.71
N GLU A 33 3.03 -24.91 -31.68
CA GLU A 33 2.22 -24.73 -30.46
C GLU A 33 2.76 -25.57 -29.28
N SER A 34 3.26 -26.78 -29.57
CA SER A 34 3.90 -27.64 -28.58
C SER A 34 5.13 -27.00 -27.93
N SER A 35 5.94 -26.28 -28.71
CA SER A 35 7.13 -25.58 -28.20
C SER A 35 6.75 -24.36 -27.37
N VAL A 36 5.72 -23.62 -27.77
CA VAL A 36 5.16 -22.50 -26.98
C VAL A 36 4.64 -23.00 -25.64
N LYS A 37 3.82 -24.07 -25.64
CA LYS A 37 3.34 -24.69 -24.40
C LYS A 37 4.49 -25.13 -23.50
N ARG A 38 5.55 -25.71 -24.06
CA ARG A 38 6.74 -26.15 -23.31
C ARG A 38 7.48 -24.99 -22.64
N MET A 39 7.70 -23.88 -23.34
CA MET A 39 8.38 -22.70 -22.76
C MET A 39 7.57 -22.10 -21.59
N PHE A 40 6.25 -22.00 -21.74
CA PHE A 40 5.38 -21.47 -20.68
C PHE A 40 5.17 -22.44 -19.51
N SER A 41 5.29 -23.76 -19.71
CA SER A 41 5.22 -24.75 -18.64
C SER A 41 6.54 -24.89 -17.88
N GLN A 42 7.67 -24.89 -18.59
CA GLN A 42 9.01 -24.97 -18.00
C GLN A 42 9.43 -23.66 -17.32
N ARG A 43 8.72 -22.56 -17.55
CA ARG A 43 9.02 -21.23 -16.98
C ARG A 43 10.44 -20.77 -17.31
N GLU A 44 10.89 -21.10 -18.51
CA GLU A 44 12.23 -20.80 -18.99
C GLU A 44 12.16 -20.41 -20.47
N MET A 45 12.73 -19.25 -20.80
CA MET A 45 12.85 -18.76 -22.18
C MET A 45 13.95 -17.69 -22.25
N THR A 46 14.53 -17.50 -23.44
CA THR A 46 15.55 -16.48 -23.67
C THR A 46 14.92 -15.07 -23.71
N LEU A 47 15.72 -14.04 -23.42
CA LEU A 47 15.27 -12.63 -23.54
C LEU A 47 14.78 -12.31 -24.95
N SER A 48 15.47 -12.79 -25.98
CA SER A 48 15.02 -12.66 -27.38
C SER A 48 13.62 -13.23 -27.59
N ARG A 49 13.25 -14.30 -26.89
CA ARG A 49 11.92 -14.90 -27.01
C ARG A 49 10.86 -14.04 -26.32
N ILE A 50 11.20 -13.43 -25.19
CA ILE A 50 10.33 -12.47 -24.51
C ILE A 50 10.06 -11.27 -25.42
N ASP A 51 11.08 -10.72 -26.08
CA ASP A 51 10.92 -9.61 -27.03
C ASP A 51 10.01 -9.96 -28.20
N GLU A 52 10.16 -11.16 -28.78
CA GLU A 52 9.28 -11.63 -29.86
C GLU A 52 7.81 -11.72 -29.41
N ILE A 53 7.57 -12.20 -28.19
CA ILE A 53 6.22 -12.29 -27.61
C ILE A 53 5.66 -10.88 -27.33
N CYS A 54 6.47 -9.97 -26.77
CA CYS A 54 6.07 -8.59 -26.52
C CYS A 54 5.68 -7.89 -27.83
N ARG A 55 6.47 -8.07 -28.90
CA ARG A 55 6.12 -7.58 -30.25
C ARG A 55 4.84 -8.18 -30.79
N ALA A 56 4.62 -9.49 -30.60
CA ALA A 56 3.39 -10.17 -31.04
C ALA A 56 2.13 -9.69 -30.33
N LEU A 57 2.29 -9.18 -29.10
CA LEU A 57 1.26 -8.60 -28.24
C LEU A 57 1.17 -7.07 -28.33
N LYS A 58 2.11 -6.42 -29.03
CA LYS A 58 2.24 -4.95 -29.13
C LYS A 58 2.39 -4.27 -27.76
N ILE A 59 3.13 -4.89 -26.86
CA ILE A 59 3.48 -4.34 -25.55
C ILE A 59 4.98 -4.04 -25.47
N ASP A 60 5.35 -3.03 -24.69
CA ASP A 60 6.76 -2.73 -24.41
C ASP A 60 7.26 -3.66 -23.28
N PHE A 61 8.47 -4.21 -23.45
CA PHE A 61 9.13 -4.99 -22.42
C PHE A 61 9.37 -4.17 -21.14
N ALA A 62 9.67 -2.87 -21.27
CA ALA A 62 9.86 -1.98 -20.13
C ALA A 62 8.58 -1.83 -19.30
N ASP A 63 7.42 -1.74 -19.97
CA ASP A 63 6.12 -1.67 -19.31
C ASP A 63 5.75 -2.99 -18.64
N LEU A 64 6.04 -4.12 -19.30
CA LEU A 64 5.86 -5.46 -18.73
C LEU A 64 6.72 -5.66 -17.46
N ALA A 65 8.00 -5.28 -17.52
CA ALA A 65 8.92 -5.36 -16.40
C ALA A 65 8.49 -4.43 -15.24
N ARG A 66 8.01 -3.22 -15.54
CA ARG A 66 7.44 -2.30 -14.55
C ARG A 66 6.19 -2.90 -13.89
N THR A 67 5.30 -3.50 -14.68
CA THR A 67 4.09 -4.16 -14.18
C THR A 67 4.43 -5.33 -13.27
N VAL A 68 5.43 -6.14 -13.62
CA VAL A 68 5.92 -7.23 -12.76
C VAL A 68 6.54 -6.70 -11.48
N ALA A 69 7.31 -5.61 -11.57
CA ALA A 69 7.83 -4.93 -10.40
C ALA A 69 6.69 -4.44 -9.51
N GLU A 70 5.64 -3.85 -10.05
CA GLU A 70 4.51 -3.30 -9.30
C GLU A 70 3.52 -4.38 -8.80
N ALA A 71 3.41 -5.51 -9.50
CA ALA A 71 2.47 -6.60 -9.23
C ALA A 71 2.94 -7.60 -8.17
N GLN A 72 4.07 -7.37 -7.50
CA GLN A 72 4.35 -8.08 -6.25
C GLN A 72 3.18 -7.84 -5.31
N VAL A 73 2.54 -8.91 -4.85
CA VAL A 73 1.31 -8.87 -4.04
C VAL A 73 1.54 -7.99 -2.82
N LEU A 74 1.12 -6.72 -2.93
CA LEU A 74 1.17 -5.80 -1.82
C LEU A 74 0.15 -6.27 -0.79
N VAL A 75 0.62 -6.41 0.45
CA VAL A 75 -0.23 -6.80 1.57
C VAL A 75 -1.23 -5.67 1.81
N GLN A 76 -2.52 -6.00 1.73
CA GLN A 76 -3.63 -5.06 1.92
C GLN A 76 -4.02 -4.92 3.39
N GLU A 77 -3.70 -5.91 4.22
CA GLU A 77 -4.01 -5.94 5.65
C GLU A 77 -2.99 -6.84 6.38
N LEU A 78 -2.56 -6.44 7.58
CA LEU A 78 -1.66 -7.22 8.43
C LEU A 78 -2.47 -8.15 9.34
N SER A 79 -1.89 -9.30 9.69
CA SER A 79 -2.47 -10.19 10.69
C SER A 79 -2.50 -9.53 12.07
N HIS A 80 -3.37 -10.02 12.95
CA HIS A 80 -3.44 -9.53 14.33
C HIS A 80 -2.07 -9.61 15.04
N GLU A 81 -1.34 -10.71 14.86
CA GLU A 81 -0.02 -10.90 15.47
C GLU A 81 1.01 -9.92 14.90
N GLN A 82 0.94 -9.64 13.60
CA GLN A 82 1.81 -8.65 12.96
C GLN A 82 1.52 -7.23 13.46
N GLU A 83 0.25 -6.84 13.55
CA GLU A 83 -0.15 -5.54 14.11
C GLU A 83 0.29 -5.40 15.58
N LYS A 84 0.15 -6.47 16.38
CA LYS A 84 0.59 -6.48 17.78
C LYS A 84 2.09 -6.26 17.90
N ALA A 85 2.88 -7.01 17.12
CA ALA A 85 4.33 -6.89 17.12
C ALA A 85 4.83 -5.49 16.68
N LEU A 86 4.06 -4.77 15.86
CA LEU A 86 4.36 -3.38 15.50
C LEU A 86 4.17 -2.42 16.68
N VAL A 87 3.09 -2.56 17.44
CA VAL A 87 2.78 -1.65 18.56
C VAL A 87 3.52 -1.99 19.85
N ASP A 88 4.06 -3.20 19.98
CA ASP A 88 4.83 -3.64 21.16
C ASP A 88 6.15 -2.87 21.35
N SER A 89 6.68 -2.22 20.31
CA SER A 89 7.89 -1.39 20.38
C SER A 89 7.68 -0.03 19.74
N LYS A 90 7.90 1.03 20.53
CA LYS A 90 7.85 2.43 20.05
C LYS A 90 8.83 2.68 18.90
N HIS A 91 10.02 2.08 18.92
CA HIS A 91 11.00 2.21 17.83
C HIS A 91 10.53 1.50 16.56
N THR A 92 9.99 0.28 16.66
CA THR A 92 9.46 -0.44 15.49
C THR A 92 8.29 0.32 14.87
N LEU A 93 7.38 0.84 15.69
CA LEU A 93 6.24 1.64 15.22
C LEU A 93 6.70 2.93 14.53
N LEU A 94 7.62 3.68 15.17
CA LEU A 94 8.19 4.91 14.61
C LEU A 94 8.85 4.64 13.25
N VAL A 95 9.77 3.69 13.19
CA VAL A 95 10.48 3.34 11.95
C VAL A 95 9.48 2.87 10.89
N GLY A 96 8.45 2.11 11.26
CA GLY A 96 7.38 1.69 10.36
C GLY A 96 6.62 2.87 9.74
N ILE A 97 6.27 3.88 10.55
CA ILE A 97 5.61 5.11 10.07
C ILE A 97 6.53 5.91 9.15
N CYS A 98 7.81 6.07 9.52
CA CYS A 98 8.78 6.73 8.65
C CYS A 98 8.95 6.00 7.30
N CYS A 99 9.01 4.67 7.32
CA CYS A 99 9.11 3.87 6.10
C CYS A 99 7.87 4.01 5.21
N LEU A 100 6.67 4.06 5.79
CA LEU A 100 5.42 4.35 5.07
C LEU A 100 5.51 5.71 4.37
N SER A 101 6.09 6.71 5.03
CA SER A 101 6.38 8.04 4.49
C SER A 101 7.58 8.12 3.52
N GLN A 102 8.19 6.98 3.17
CA GLN A 102 9.34 6.87 2.26
C GLN A 102 10.64 7.50 2.75
N TRP A 103 10.86 7.53 4.07
CA TRP A 103 12.09 8.08 4.65
C TRP A 103 13.27 7.12 4.52
N THR A 104 14.45 7.62 4.18
CA THR A 104 15.68 6.81 4.20
C THR A 104 16.13 6.51 5.62
N PHE A 105 16.98 5.50 5.77
CA PHE A 105 17.61 5.16 7.05
C PHE A 105 18.30 6.38 7.69
N GLU A 106 19.05 7.13 6.89
CA GLU A 106 19.79 8.32 7.33
C GLU A 106 18.84 9.43 7.80
N GLN A 107 17.71 9.62 7.12
CA GLN A 107 16.69 10.58 7.55
C GLN A 107 16.09 10.21 8.91
N ILE A 108 15.84 8.92 9.15
CA ILE A 108 15.27 8.46 10.42
C ILE A 108 16.25 8.72 11.58
N VAL A 109 17.49 8.26 11.43
CA VAL A 109 18.52 8.37 12.48
C VAL A 109 18.93 9.81 12.74
N SER A 110 18.92 10.68 11.71
CA SER A 110 19.23 12.10 11.89
C SER A 110 18.10 12.93 12.51
N THR A 111 16.84 12.50 12.32
CA THR A 111 15.67 13.25 12.82
C THR A 111 15.28 12.82 14.23
N TYR A 112 15.30 11.52 14.51
CA TYR A 112 14.83 10.97 15.77
C TYR A 112 15.98 10.54 16.69
N LYS A 113 15.73 10.57 18.00
CA LYS A 113 16.66 10.03 19.01
C LYS A 113 16.61 8.49 18.99
N ILE A 114 17.17 7.90 17.94
CA ILE A 114 17.32 6.46 17.74
C ILE A 114 18.74 6.18 17.23
N SER A 115 19.45 5.25 17.84
CA SER A 115 20.79 4.88 17.38
C SER A 115 20.73 4.04 16.10
N GLU A 116 21.82 4.00 15.33
CA GLU A 116 21.90 3.15 14.14
C GLU A 116 21.57 1.67 14.43
N PRO A 117 22.11 1.03 15.50
CA PRO A 117 21.76 -0.36 15.81
C PRO A 117 20.28 -0.57 16.13
N GLU A 118 19.64 0.39 16.80
CA GLU A 118 18.21 0.33 17.11
C GLU A 118 17.35 0.47 15.86
N CYS A 119 17.71 1.38 14.96
CA CYS A 119 17.02 1.56 13.69
C CYS A 119 17.18 0.33 12.78
N ILE A 120 18.39 -0.26 12.73
CA ILE A 120 18.63 -1.52 11.99
C ILE A 120 17.80 -2.66 12.59
N LYS A 121 17.73 -2.77 13.92
CA LYS A 121 16.92 -3.77 14.60
C LYS A 121 15.44 -3.62 14.25
N ALA A 122 14.93 -2.39 14.23
CA ALA A 122 13.56 -2.08 13.85
C ALA A 122 13.29 -2.44 12.37
N LEU A 123 14.17 -2.05 11.44
CA LEU A 123 14.05 -2.41 10.02
C LEU A 123 14.05 -3.94 9.80
N THR A 124 14.91 -4.65 10.52
CA THR A 124 14.97 -6.11 10.49
C THR A 124 13.68 -6.73 11.03
N GLN A 125 13.09 -6.14 12.07
CA GLN A 125 11.81 -6.60 12.60
C GLN A 125 10.68 -6.37 11.59
N LEU A 126 10.64 -5.20 10.93
CA LEU A 126 9.65 -4.88 9.89
C LEU A 126 9.75 -5.81 8.68
N ASP A 127 10.97 -6.22 8.30
CA ASP A 127 11.22 -7.22 7.25
C ASP A 127 10.63 -8.59 7.63
N ARG A 128 10.90 -9.07 8.85
CA ARG A 128 10.33 -10.32 9.38
C ARG A 128 8.80 -10.29 9.45
N LEU A 129 8.23 -9.14 9.80
CA LEU A 129 6.78 -8.94 9.83
C LEU A 129 6.17 -8.86 8.42
N GLY A 130 6.98 -8.77 7.36
CA GLY A 130 6.51 -8.67 5.98
C GLY A 130 5.95 -7.28 5.63
N VAL A 131 6.27 -6.26 6.43
CA VAL A 131 5.89 -4.86 6.17
C VAL A 131 6.72 -4.26 5.04
N LEU A 132 8.00 -4.61 5.01
CA LEU A 132 8.96 -4.22 3.98
C LEU A 132 9.87 -5.40 3.61
N GLU A 133 10.65 -5.25 2.56
CA GLU A 133 11.77 -6.11 2.19
C GLU A 133 13.06 -5.31 2.44
N LEU A 134 13.90 -5.76 3.37
CA LEU A 134 15.19 -5.11 3.65
C LEU A 134 16.22 -5.46 2.57
N LYS A 135 17.01 -4.47 2.16
CA LYS A 135 18.05 -4.55 1.13
C LYS A 135 19.41 -4.17 1.71
N PRO A 136 20.51 -4.51 1.01
CA PRO A 136 21.85 -4.06 1.41
C PRO A 136 21.91 -2.54 1.61
N LEU A 137 22.79 -2.12 2.52
CA LEU A 137 23.00 -0.71 2.88
C LEU A 137 21.74 -0.06 3.49
N ASN A 138 20.97 -0.79 4.29
CA ASN A 138 19.75 -0.33 4.98
C ASN A 138 18.67 0.28 4.08
N ARG A 139 18.76 0.01 2.77
CA ARG A 139 17.69 0.32 1.82
C ARG A 139 16.55 -0.64 2.05
N TYR A 140 15.34 -0.25 1.69
CA TYR A 140 14.19 -1.13 1.80
C TYR A 140 13.22 -0.92 0.66
N ARG A 141 12.32 -1.88 0.50
CA ARG A 141 11.19 -1.81 -0.42
C ARG A 141 9.91 -2.12 0.34
N MET A 142 8.90 -1.25 0.25
CA MET A 142 7.62 -1.50 0.92
C MET A 142 6.92 -2.73 0.33
N LYS A 143 6.33 -3.54 1.22
CA LYS A 143 5.48 -4.69 0.86
C LYS A 143 4.00 -4.43 1.16
N LEU A 144 3.68 -3.35 1.89
CA LEU A 144 2.31 -2.91 2.11
C LEU A 144 1.80 -2.07 0.94
N ALA A 145 0.51 -2.22 0.62
CA ALA A 145 -0.16 -1.33 -0.32
C ALA A 145 -0.28 0.08 0.28
N LYS A 146 -0.28 1.14 -0.53
CA LYS A 146 -0.58 2.49 -0.01
C LYS A 146 -2.03 2.62 0.45
N THR A 147 -2.92 1.80 -0.10
CA THR A 147 -4.33 1.66 0.28
C THR A 147 -4.55 0.64 1.40
N PHE A 148 -3.46 0.21 2.05
CA PHE A 148 -3.48 -0.72 3.16
C PHE A 148 -4.48 -0.27 4.23
N ARG A 149 -5.25 -1.24 4.73
CA ARG A 149 -6.26 -1.02 5.75
C ARG A 149 -5.80 -1.66 7.05
N TRP A 150 -5.87 -0.91 8.14
CA TRP A 150 -5.77 -1.47 9.48
C TRP A 150 -7.05 -2.24 9.80
N ARG A 151 -6.90 -3.30 10.60
CA ARG A 151 -8.06 -4.03 11.11
C ARG A 151 -8.86 -3.12 12.04
N PRO A 152 -10.18 -2.94 11.84
CA PRO A 152 -10.98 -2.00 12.65
C PRO A 152 -10.85 -2.20 14.16
N GLU A 153 -10.77 -3.45 14.62
CA GLU A 153 -10.58 -3.84 16.03
C GLU A 153 -9.21 -4.47 16.30
N GLY A 154 -8.24 -4.23 15.42
CA GLY A 154 -6.88 -4.74 15.55
C GLY A 154 -6.00 -3.96 16.53
N PRO A 155 -4.85 -4.51 16.93
CA PRO A 155 -3.93 -3.90 17.89
C PRO A 155 -3.51 -2.48 17.52
N ILE A 156 -3.28 -2.19 16.23
CA ILE A 156 -2.91 -0.83 15.79
C ILE A 156 -4.06 0.14 16.02
N MET A 157 -5.29 -0.23 15.65
CA MET A 157 -6.46 0.65 15.85
C MET A 157 -6.78 0.84 17.33
N GLN A 158 -6.57 -0.18 18.16
CA GLN A 158 -6.70 -0.05 19.62
C GLN A 158 -5.64 0.90 20.18
N PHE A 159 -4.38 0.79 19.75
CA PHE A 159 -3.32 1.72 20.13
C PHE A 159 -3.64 3.16 19.67
N PHE A 160 -4.10 3.32 18.43
CA PHE A 160 -4.48 4.61 17.85
C PHE A 160 -5.60 5.27 18.67
N ARG A 161 -6.69 4.54 18.98
CA ARG A 161 -7.77 5.03 19.84
C ARG A 161 -7.29 5.34 21.27
N LYS A 162 -6.40 4.47 21.77
CA LYS A 162 -5.61 4.58 23.01
C LYS A 162 -4.97 5.95 23.22
N HIS A 163 -4.07 6.23 22.30
CA HIS A 163 -2.94 7.12 22.55
C HIS A 163 -2.85 8.25 21.53
N VAL A 164 -3.29 8.02 20.30
CA VAL A 164 -3.12 8.98 19.19
C VAL A 164 -4.35 9.86 19.02
N LEU A 165 -5.56 9.30 19.09
CA LEU A 165 -6.80 10.08 18.96
C LEU A 165 -6.90 11.23 19.96
N PRO A 166 -6.67 11.03 21.28
CA PRO A 166 -6.77 12.12 22.25
C PRO A 166 -5.75 13.23 22.00
N ASP A 167 -4.53 12.86 21.61
CA ASP A 167 -3.45 13.80 21.31
C ASP A 167 -3.73 14.60 20.03
N TYR A 168 -4.12 13.90 18.94
CA TYR A 168 -4.44 14.51 17.65
C TYR A 168 -5.60 15.50 17.74
N TYR A 169 -6.69 15.13 18.44
CA TYR A 169 -7.86 16.00 18.59
C TYR A 169 -7.70 17.08 19.68
N ALA A 170 -6.61 17.06 20.46
CA ALA A 170 -6.24 18.18 21.33
C ALA A 170 -5.62 19.36 20.53
N GLY A 171 -5.22 19.13 19.28
CA GLY A 171 -4.77 20.18 18.37
C GLY A 171 -5.87 21.20 18.04
N SER A 172 -5.48 22.44 17.76
CA SER A 172 -6.44 23.53 17.47
C SER A 172 -7.04 23.48 16.06
N PHE A 173 -6.36 22.82 15.12
CA PHE A 173 -6.71 22.79 13.68
C PHE A 173 -6.88 24.19 13.07
N ALA A 174 -6.07 25.15 13.54
CA ALA A 174 -6.20 26.58 13.19
C ALA A 174 -5.13 27.07 12.22
N ALA A 175 -4.18 26.22 11.81
CA ALA A 175 -3.23 26.58 10.76
C ALA A 175 -3.92 26.73 9.40
N GLN A 176 -3.26 27.40 8.45
CA GLN A 176 -3.84 27.75 7.14
C GLN A 176 -4.29 26.52 6.33
N ASP A 177 -3.65 25.38 6.56
CA ASP A 177 -3.77 24.10 5.89
C ASP A 177 -4.33 22.99 6.80
N GLU A 178 -4.81 23.36 7.99
CA GLU A 178 -5.48 22.47 8.93
C GLU A 178 -6.99 22.75 8.95
N MET A 179 -7.78 21.70 9.19
CA MET A 179 -9.22 21.84 9.35
C MET A 179 -9.78 20.72 10.22
N LEU A 180 -10.72 21.08 11.10
CA LEU A 180 -11.60 20.14 11.78
C LEU A 180 -13.06 20.47 11.42
N MET A 181 -13.75 19.52 10.80
CA MET A 181 -15.14 19.68 10.37
C MET A 181 -16.04 18.61 11.02
N LEU A 182 -17.10 19.05 11.69
CA LEU A 182 -18.14 18.19 12.25
C LEU A 182 -19.47 18.49 11.56
N VAL A 183 -20.05 17.48 10.91
CA VAL A 183 -21.34 17.59 10.23
C VAL A 183 -22.31 16.57 10.82
N HIS A 184 -23.47 17.04 11.27
CA HIS A 184 -24.55 16.20 11.79
C HIS A 184 -25.72 16.19 10.82
N GLY A 185 -26.29 15.02 10.56
CA GLY A 185 -27.42 14.89 9.65
C GLY A 185 -27.92 13.44 9.56
N SER A 186 -29.09 13.28 8.94
CA SER A 186 -29.66 11.97 8.61
C SER A 186 -29.72 11.81 7.10
N ILE A 187 -29.29 10.67 6.60
CA ILE A 187 -29.32 10.32 5.17
C ILE A 187 -29.88 8.91 5.01
N GLY A 188 -30.37 8.59 3.80
CA GLY A 188 -30.80 7.23 3.47
C GLY A 188 -29.64 6.23 3.53
N LYS A 189 -29.94 4.96 3.83
CA LYS A 189 -28.92 3.89 3.96
C LYS A 189 -28.08 3.72 2.68
N GLU A 190 -28.70 3.80 1.51
CA GLU A 190 -27.99 3.73 0.22
C GLU A 190 -27.07 4.94 0.00
N ALA A 191 -27.54 6.14 0.37
CA ALA A 191 -26.72 7.35 0.32
C ALA A 191 -25.52 7.26 1.27
N ALA A 192 -25.66 6.58 2.41
CA ALA A 192 -24.53 6.32 3.32
C ALA A 192 -23.45 5.43 2.67
N LEU A 193 -23.83 4.39 1.93
CA LEU A 193 -22.87 3.58 1.17
C LEU A 193 -22.13 4.41 0.11
N SER A 194 -22.88 5.21 -0.67
CA SER A 194 -22.28 6.12 -1.66
C SER A 194 -21.34 7.15 -1.01
N MET A 195 -21.69 7.67 0.16
CA MET A 195 -20.82 8.57 0.91
C MET A 195 -19.53 7.88 1.36
N GLN A 196 -19.63 6.65 1.86
CA GLN A 196 -18.47 5.86 2.26
C GLN A 196 -17.49 5.65 1.08
N GLU A 197 -17.99 5.39 -0.12
CA GLU A 197 -17.14 5.27 -1.32
C GLU A 197 -16.42 6.58 -1.64
N LYS A 198 -17.08 7.73 -1.51
CA LYS A 198 -16.46 9.06 -1.72
C LYS A 198 -15.34 9.32 -0.70
N LEU A 199 -15.57 8.99 0.56
CA LEU A 199 -14.55 9.10 1.61
C LEU A 199 -13.34 8.19 1.33
N GLN A 200 -13.58 6.98 0.82
CA GLN A 200 -12.49 6.11 0.38
C GLN A 200 -11.71 6.71 -0.79
N ARG A 201 -12.39 7.27 -1.81
CA ARG A 201 -11.72 7.92 -2.95
C ARG A 201 -10.84 9.09 -2.52
N LEU A 202 -11.32 9.94 -1.61
CA LEU A 202 -10.53 11.04 -1.05
C LEU A 202 -9.24 10.53 -0.39
N GLY A 203 -9.31 9.44 0.39
CA GLY A 203 -8.13 8.81 0.95
C GLY A 203 -7.14 8.28 -0.11
N HIS A 204 -7.65 7.73 -1.23
CA HIS A 204 -6.80 7.29 -2.34
C HIS A 204 -6.12 8.46 -3.05
N GLU A 205 -6.84 9.57 -3.27
CA GLU A 205 -6.31 10.79 -3.89
C GLU A 205 -5.15 11.35 -3.07
N PHE A 206 -5.31 11.45 -1.74
CA PHE A 206 -4.23 11.87 -0.85
C PHE A 206 -3.01 10.94 -0.94
N ALA A 207 -3.21 9.62 -0.96
CA ALA A 207 -2.12 8.65 -1.08
C ALA A 207 -1.37 8.76 -2.42
N GLN A 208 -2.08 9.02 -3.52
CA GLN A 208 -1.49 9.26 -4.84
C GLN A 208 -0.70 10.57 -4.87
N GLN A 209 -1.25 11.65 -4.31
CA GLN A 209 -0.56 12.94 -4.24
C GLN A 209 0.74 12.83 -3.42
N HIS A 210 0.69 12.17 -2.26
CA HIS A 210 1.89 11.91 -1.46
C HIS A 210 3.01 11.20 -2.22
N LEU A 211 2.67 10.26 -3.13
CA LEU A 211 3.64 9.59 -3.99
C LEU A 211 4.17 10.52 -5.09
N ALA A 212 3.28 11.28 -5.73
CA ALA A 212 3.65 12.22 -6.77
C ALA A 212 4.63 13.29 -6.24
N ASP A 213 4.42 13.73 -4.99
CA ASP A 213 5.24 14.74 -4.35
C ASP A 213 6.58 14.20 -3.82
N GLN A 214 6.85 12.88 -3.86
CA GLN A 214 8.17 12.34 -3.52
C GLN A 214 9.30 12.89 -4.41
N ARG A 215 8.97 13.41 -5.60
CA ARG A 215 9.94 14.06 -6.49
C ARG A 215 10.33 15.47 -6.06
N LEU A 216 9.56 16.09 -5.15
CA LEU A 216 9.82 17.44 -4.67
C LEU A 216 10.98 17.45 -3.65
N PRO A 217 11.72 18.57 -3.55
CA PRO A 217 12.70 18.75 -2.47
C PRO A 217 12.05 18.58 -1.09
N ALA A 218 12.81 18.06 -0.12
CA ALA A 218 12.32 17.86 1.24
C ALA A 218 11.77 19.14 1.89
N SER A 219 12.34 20.31 1.56
CA SER A 219 11.91 21.62 2.05
C SER A 219 10.56 22.11 1.49
N GLN A 220 9.97 21.40 0.54
CA GLN A 220 8.67 21.73 -0.07
C GLN A 220 7.59 20.71 0.31
N ARG A 221 7.82 19.91 1.35
CA ARG A 221 6.92 18.84 1.77
C ARG A 221 6.71 18.93 3.28
N GLU A 222 5.45 18.83 3.68
CA GLU A 222 5.06 18.78 5.08
C GLU A 222 4.39 17.43 5.40
N GLY A 223 4.44 17.07 6.68
CA GLY A 223 3.85 15.83 7.17
C GLY A 223 2.38 16.01 7.53
N TYR A 224 1.48 15.56 6.66
CA TYR A 224 0.04 15.57 6.94
C TYR A 224 -0.47 14.18 7.34
N THR A 225 -1.36 14.13 8.33
CA THR A 225 -2.15 12.93 8.67
C THR A 225 -3.61 13.20 8.36
N LEU A 226 -4.22 12.36 7.53
CA LEU A 226 -5.63 12.48 7.17
C LEU A 226 -6.47 11.44 7.92
N VAL A 227 -7.34 11.90 8.83
CA VAL A 227 -8.28 11.06 9.58
C VAL A 227 -9.70 11.32 9.05
N ILE A 228 -10.30 10.31 8.43
CA ILE A 228 -11.66 10.39 7.87
C ILE A 228 -12.52 9.34 8.56
N ALA A 229 -13.68 9.74 9.08
CA ALA A 229 -14.62 8.82 9.71
C ALA A 229 -16.07 9.20 9.38
N MET A 230 -16.89 8.17 9.17
CA MET A 230 -18.34 8.28 9.12
C MET A 230 -18.92 7.08 9.83
N ARG A 231 -19.84 7.31 10.76
CA ARG A 231 -20.54 6.25 11.48
C ARG A 231 -21.95 6.70 11.84
N GLU A 232 -22.87 5.75 11.90
CA GLU A 232 -24.08 5.94 12.67
C GLU A 232 -23.69 6.11 14.14
N TRP A 233 -24.18 7.18 14.75
CA TRP A 233 -23.83 7.53 16.11
C TRP A 233 -24.94 8.34 16.76
N GLU A 234 -25.17 8.00 18.01
CA GLU A 234 -25.98 8.77 18.96
C GLU A 234 -25.12 8.94 20.20
N PHE A 235 -24.97 10.18 20.65
CA PHE A 235 -24.21 10.45 21.87
C PHE A 235 -24.86 9.70 23.03
N VAL A 236 -24.07 8.97 23.81
CA VAL A 236 -24.59 8.07 24.84
C VAL A 236 -25.47 8.81 25.84
N ALA A 237 -25.09 10.03 26.23
CA ALA A 237 -25.89 10.85 27.15
C ALA A 237 -27.26 11.28 26.58
N PHE A 238 -27.46 11.22 25.26
CA PHE A 238 -28.73 11.55 24.63
C PHE A 238 -29.66 10.34 24.51
N LYS A 239 -29.13 9.10 24.67
CA LYS A 239 -29.96 7.89 24.64
C LYS A 239 -31.01 7.89 25.74
N ASP A 240 -30.64 8.38 26.92
CA ASP A 240 -31.54 8.46 28.08
C ASP A 240 -32.63 9.53 27.92
N LEU A 241 -32.45 10.45 26.96
CA LEU A 241 -33.45 11.47 26.58
C LEU A 241 -34.43 10.98 25.51
N ARG A 242 -34.22 9.76 24.99
CA ARG A 242 -35.09 9.18 23.96
C ARG A 242 -36.44 8.84 24.57
N ARG A 243 -37.51 9.39 23.99
CA ARG A 243 -38.87 8.98 24.35
C ARG A 243 -39.01 7.48 24.15
N SER A 244 -39.54 6.78 25.16
CA SER A 244 -40.00 5.40 25.04
C SER A 244 -40.96 5.33 23.86
N ARG A 245 -40.62 4.51 22.85
CA ARG A 245 -41.54 4.19 21.76
C ARG A 245 -42.47 3.07 22.17
#